data_AF-A0A2H3SIB4-F1
#
_entry.id   AF-A0A2H3SIB4-F1
#
_cell.length_a   1.000
_cell.length_b   1.000
_cell.length_c   1.000
_cell.angle_alpha   90.00
_cell.angle_beta   90.00
_cell.angle_gamma   90.00
#
_symmetry.space_group_name_H-M   'P 1'
#
loop_
_entity.id
_entity.type
_entity.pdbx_description
1 polymer ?
#
loop_
_entity_poly.entity_id
_entity_poly.type
_entity_poly.pdbx_seq_one_letter_code
_entity_poly.pdbx_strand_id
1 'polypeptide(L)'
;MDWENGRRQTEQYQQDVERYSRQMEDASNALRRAHDDVPDIGNQIGGMFSFLGPACGEMENHQRRIEEARDRVNAAQYQLQNAHSALMQVQLPVLQATTDALNKQSAALLAGLTELREKATQLTLLMNDMKNGARDTGAQSWDKDRFAGVILRLCQMALIDGRVCDEVETTTNEISSGYSDQTVPGSVADLLAKVGQLARDVAQKSITG
;
A
#
# COMPACT_ATOMS: atom_id res chain seq x y z
N MET A 1 82.23 -78.23 52.29
CA MET A 1 81.26 -78.67 51.26
C MET A 1 80.96 -77.46 50.38
N ASP A 2 82.00 -76.86 49.75
CA ASP A 2 81.96 -75.44 49.34
C ASP A 2 82.35 -75.15 47.88
N TRP A 3 83.08 -76.05 47.22
CA TRP A 3 83.60 -75.80 45.86
C TRP A 3 82.56 -76.05 44.75
N GLU A 4 81.67 -77.02 44.92
CA GLU A 4 80.60 -77.28 43.96
C GLU A 4 79.50 -76.21 43.99
N ASN A 5 79.23 -75.64 45.16
CA ASN A 5 78.26 -74.56 45.32
C ASN A 5 78.78 -73.28 44.65
N GLY A 6 80.06 -72.94 44.88
CA GLY A 6 80.70 -71.81 44.20
C GLY A 6 80.76 -71.97 42.67
N ARG A 7 80.97 -73.19 42.16
CA ARG A 7 80.96 -73.45 40.71
C ARG A 7 79.57 -73.26 40.09
N ARG A 8 78.53 -73.85 40.68
CA ARG A 8 77.15 -73.68 40.22
C ARG A 8 76.70 -72.21 40.28
N GLN A 9 77.11 -71.49 41.32
CA GLN A 9 76.83 -70.06 41.44
C GLN A 9 77.53 -69.25 40.34
N THR A 10 78.76 -69.61 39.98
CA THR A 10 79.50 -68.97 38.88
C THR A 10 78.85 -69.24 37.52
N GLU A 11 78.43 -70.49 37.27
CA GLU A 11 77.69 -70.87 36.06
C GLU A 11 76.35 -70.13 35.95
N GLN A 12 75.64 -69.97 37.07
CA GLN A 12 74.40 -69.21 37.12
C GLN A 12 74.63 -67.72 36.84
N TYR A 13 75.64 -67.10 37.45
CA TYR A 13 75.99 -65.71 37.14
C TYR A 13 76.37 -65.53 35.67
N GLN A 14 77.07 -66.50 35.07
CA GLN A 14 77.44 -66.42 33.66
C GLN A 14 76.22 -66.51 32.74
N GLN A 15 75.28 -67.41 33.03
CA GLN A 15 74.00 -67.51 32.31
C GLN A 15 73.16 -66.23 32.45
N ASP A 16 73.12 -65.65 33.66
CA ASP A 16 72.40 -64.40 33.91
C ASP A 16 73.03 -63.25 33.13
N VAL A 17 74.37 -63.13 33.11
CA VAL A 17 75.09 -62.10 32.32
C VAL A 17 74.82 -62.26 30.83
N GLU A 18 74.83 -63.47 30.29
CA GLU A 18 74.50 -63.71 28.88
C GLU A 18 73.05 -63.35 28.56
N ARG A 19 72.11 -63.69 29.46
CA ARG A 19 70.70 -63.34 29.32
C ARG A 19 70.49 -61.82 29.36
N TYR A 20 71.13 -61.13 30.29
CA TYR A 20 71.09 -59.66 30.37
C TYR A 20 71.72 -59.01 29.14
N SER A 21 72.81 -59.57 28.62
CA SER A 21 73.47 -59.05 27.42
C SER A 21 72.57 -59.14 26.18
N ARG A 22 71.90 -60.29 25.98
CA ARG A 22 70.93 -60.44 24.88
C ARG A 22 69.74 -59.50 25.03
N GLN A 23 69.20 -59.35 26.24
CA GLN A 23 68.11 -58.40 26.50
C GLN A 23 68.52 -56.95 26.21
N MET A 24 69.75 -56.56 26.57
CA MET A 24 70.28 -55.25 26.25
C MET A 24 70.46 -55.04 24.75
N GLU A 25 70.94 -56.05 24.03
CA GLU A 25 71.10 -55.99 22.57
C GLU A 25 69.75 -55.88 21.86
N ASP A 26 68.76 -56.66 22.28
CA ASP A 26 67.39 -56.58 21.75
C ASP A 26 66.76 -55.21 22.03
N ALA A 27 66.93 -54.68 23.25
CA ALA A 27 66.44 -53.35 23.61
C ALA A 27 67.14 -52.24 22.81
N SER A 28 68.46 -52.36 22.60
CA SER A 28 69.23 -51.40 21.80
C SER A 28 68.79 -51.41 20.34
N ASN A 29 68.58 -52.60 19.76
CA ASN A 29 68.08 -52.76 18.39
C ASN A 29 66.65 -52.22 18.24
N ALA A 30 65.79 -52.42 19.23
CA ALA A 30 64.44 -51.85 19.24
C ALA A 30 64.45 -50.32 19.33
N LEU A 31 65.30 -49.75 20.20
CA LEU A 31 65.49 -48.30 20.31
C LEU A 31 66.02 -47.69 19.01
N ARG A 32 66.97 -48.37 18.36
CA ARG A 32 67.52 -47.91 17.08
C ARG A 32 66.46 -47.91 15.99
N ARG A 33 65.65 -48.98 15.87
CA ARG A 33 64.52 -49.00 14.92
C ARG A 33 63.53 -47.88 15.18
N ALA A 34 63.14 -47.69 16.45
CA ALA A 34 62.24 -46.61 16.82
C ALA A 34 62.82 -45.23 16.49
N HIS A 35 64.13 -45.04 16.69
CA HIS A 35 64.82 -43.80 16.31
C HIS A 35 64.88 -43.61 14.79
N ASP A 36 65.14 -44.68 14.04
CA ASP A 36 65.18 -44.66 12.57
C ASP A 36 63.79 -44.40 11.96
N ASP A 37 62.69 -44.72 12.65
CA ASP A 37 61.30 -44.45 12.23
C ASP A 37 60.85 -42.99 12.49
N VAL A 38 61.50 -42.27 13.42
CA VAL A 38 61.13 -40.89 13.81
C VAL A 38 61.08 -39.91 12.61
N PRO A 39 62.06 -39.89 11.69
CA PRO A 39 62.03 -39.03 10.51
C PRO A 39 60.81 -39.30 9.61
N ASP A 40 60.45 -40.56 9.40
CA ASP A 40 59.31 -40.93 8.54
C ASP A 40 57.98 -40.52 9.18
N ILE A 41 57.84 -40.71 10.49
CA ILE A 41 56.70 -40.20 11.26
C ILE A 41 56.64 -38.67 11.16
N GLY A 42 57.78 -37.98 11.31
CA GLY A 42 57.88 -36.53 11.17
C GLY A 42 57.44 -36.04 9.79
N ASN A 43 57.87 -36.73 8.73
CA ASN A 43 57.49 -36.41 7.35
C ASN A 43 56.00 -36.63 7.10
N GLN A 44 55.41 -37.71 7.62
CA GLN A 44 53.96 -37.96 7.51
C GLN A 44 53.15 -36.89 8.23
N ILE A 45 53.57 -36.50 9.44
CA ILE A 45 52.95 -35.41 10.20
C ILE A 45 53.08 -34.08 9.43
N GLY A 46 54.27 -33.76 8.91
CA GLY A 46 54.50 -32.56 8.12
C GLY A 46 53.65 -32.51 6.84
N GLY A 47 53.50 -33.64 6.15
CA GLY A 47 52.63 -33.78 4.98
C GLY A 47 51.16 -33.55 5.33
N MET A 48 50.70 -34.09 6.45
CA MET A 48 49.34 -33.87 6.94
C MET A 48 49.08 -32.40 7.27
N PHE A 49 50.01 -31.70 7.93
CA PHE A 49 49.87 -30.26 8.20
C PHE A 49 49.87 -29.42 6.91
N SER A 50 50.69 -29.79 5.93
CA SER A 50 50.75 -29.10 4.64
C SER A 50 49.45 -29.24 3.84
N PHE A 51 48.76 -30.38 4.00
CA PHE A 51 47.45 -30.62 3.39
C PHE A 51 46.30 -29.95 4.14
N LEU A 52 46.28 -30.03 5.48
CA LEU A 52 45.17 -29.53 6.30
C LEU A 52 45.20 -28.01 6.51
N GLY A 53 46.36 -27.38 6.55
CA GLY A 53 46.50 -25.93 6.79
C GLY A 53 45.68 -25.07 5.82
N PRO A 54 45.85 -25.24 4.49
CA PRO A 54 45.05 -24.51 3.50
C PRO A 54 43.55 -24.78 3.62
N ALA A 55 43.15 -26.04 3.83
CA ALA A 55 41.75 -26.42 3.97
C ALA A 55 41.07 -25.74 5.19
N CYS A 56 41.78 -25.63 6.32
CA CYS A 56 41.29 -24.88 7.48
C CYS A 56 41.10 -23.39 7.16
N GLY A 57 42.07 -22.77 6.46
CA GLY A 57 41.98 -21.36 6.06
C GLY A 57 40.83 -21.08 5.08
N GLU A 58 40.58 -21.99 4.14
CA GLU A 58 39.44 -21.90 3.23
C GLU A 58 38.11 -22.04 3.97
N MET A 59 38.02 -22.94 4.94
CA MET A 59 36.82 -23.12 5.75
C MET A 59 36.52 -21.88 6.59
N GLU A 60 37.53 -21.24 7.19
CA GLU A 60 37.36 -19.96 7.90
C GLU A 60 36.88 -18.84 6.98
N ASN A 61 37.40 -18.79 5.75
CA ASN A 61 36.94 -17.83 4.75
C ASN A 61 35.47 -18.07 4.37
N HIS A 62 35.10 -19.32 4.12
CA HIS A 62 33.73 -19.70 3.80
C HIS A 62 32.77 -19.37 4.94
N GLN A 63 33.15 -19.65 6.19
CA GLN A 63 32.37 -19.30 7.37
C GLN A 63 32.11 -17.79 7.43
N ARG A 64 33.15 -16.97 7.24
CA ARG A 64 33.01 -15.51 7.20
C ARG A 64 32.06 -15.03 6.11
N ARG A 65 32.17 -15.59 4.90
CA ARG A 65 31.29 -15.25 3.77
C ARG A 65 29.84 -15.63 4.04
N ILE A 66 29.60 -16.75 4.74
CA ILE A 66 28.26 -17.18 5.15
C ILE A 66 27.68 -16.20 6.15
N GLU A 67 28.46 -15.76 7.13
CA GLU A 67 28.04 -14.76 8.12
C GLU A 67 27.68 -13.43 7.46
N GLU A 68 28.53 -12.91 6.56
CA GLU A 68 28.24 -11.69 5.80
C GLU A 68 26.98 -11.83 4.93
N ALA A 69 26.79 -12.98 4.29
CA ALA A 69 25.60 -13.25 3.49
C ALA A 69 24.34 -13.28 4.37
N ARG A 70 24.42 -13.90 5.56
CA ARG A 70 23.33 -13.94 6.54
C ARG A 70 22.95 -12.53 7.00
N ASP A 71 23.92 -11.69 7.29
CA ASP A 71 23.67 -10.31 7.72
C ASP A 71 23.00 -9.49 6.61
N ARG A 72 23.42 -9.66 5.35
CA ARG A 72 22.76 -9.03 4.20
C ARG A 72 21.31 -9.50 4.04
N VAL A 73 21.05 -10.79 4.21
CA VAL A 73 19.69 -11.35 4.15
C VAL A 73 18.82 -10.78 5.27
N ASN A 74 19.34 -10.71 6.50
CA ASN A 74 18.61 -10.15 7.64
C ASN A 74 18.28 -8.67 7.41
N ALA A 75 19.23 -7.88 6.91
CA ALA A 75 19.00 -6.47 6.59
C ALA A 75 17.93 -6.29 5.50
N ALA A 76 17.99 -7.10 4.43
CA ALA A 76 16.99 -7.07 3.36
C ALA A 76 15.60 -7.47 3.88
N GLN A 77 15.52 -8.49 4.76
CA GLN A 77 14.27 -8.93 5.35
C GLN A 77 13.66 -7.85 6.25
N TYR A 78 14.47 -7.15 7.04
CA TYR A 78 14.03 -6.01 7.85
C TYR A 78 13.47 -4.86 6.99
N GLN A 79 14.16 -4.52 5.89
CA GLN A 79 13.69 -3.51 4.95
C GLN A 79 12.35 -3.90 4.29
N LEU A 80 12.23 -5.17 3.85
CA LEU A 80 10.99 -5.68 3.27
C LEU A 80 9.82 -5.59 4.25
N GLN A 81 10.04 -5.96 5.51
CA GLN A 81 9.02 -5.92 6.54
C GLN A 81 8.54 -4.49 6.80
N ASN A 82 9.47 -3.53 6.89
CA ASN A 82 9.13 -2.12 7.06
C ASN A 82 8.36 -1.56 5.87
N ALA A 83 8.79 -1.86 4.63
CA ALA A 83 8.08 -1.45 3.42
C ALA A 83 6.67 -2.04 3.36
N HIS A 84 6.52 -3.32 3.72
CA HIS A 84 5.23 -3.98 3.80
C HIS A 84 4.30 -3.32 4.83
N SER A 85 4.82 -3.02 6.03
CA SER A 85 4.05 -2.31 7.06
C SER A 85 3.63 -0.91 6.60
N ALA A 86 4.51 -0.16 5.92
CA ALA A 86 4.18 1.15 5.38
C ALA A 86 3.09 1.08 4.30
N LEU A 87 3.17 0.10 3.39
CA LEU A 87 2.14 -0.12 2.36
C LEU A 87 0.77 -0.45 2.98
N MET A 88 0.75 -1.30 4.01
CA MET A 88 -0.49 -1.69 4.69
C MET A 88 -1.10 -0.57 5.53
N GLN A 89 -0.27 0.23 6.22
CA GLN A 89 -0.77 1.30 7.09
C GLN A 89 -1.11 2.59 6.35
N VAL A 90 -0.41 2.91 5.26
CA VAL A 90 -0.55 4.21 4.59
C VAL A 90 -1.20 4.07 3.23
N GLN A 91 -0.63 3.28 2.31
CA GLN A 91 -1.12 3.24 0.93
C GLN A 91 -2.52 2.62 0.80
N LEU A 92 -2.76 1.49 1.46
CA LEU A 92 -4.03 0.76 1.30
C LEU A 92 -5.25 1.57 1.80
N PRO A 93 -5.22 2.16 3.02
CA PRO A 93 -6.34 2.95 3.52
C PRO A 93 -6.59 4.24 2.72
N VAL A 94 -5.52 4.87 2.23
CA VAL A 94 -5.63 6.09 1.39
C VAL A 94 -6.31 5.77 0.07
N LEU A 95 -5.94 4.66 -0.59
CA LEU A 95 -6.60 4.23 -1.82
C LEU A 95 -8.07 3.88 -1.60
N GLN A 96 -8.38 3.21 -0.48
CA GLN A 96 -9.77 2.90 -0.10
C GLN A 96 -10.58 4.19 0.08
N ALA A 97 -10.09 5.12 0.90
CA ALA A 97 -10.77 6.40 1.14
C ALA A 97 -10.96 7.22 -0.14
N THR A 98 -9.95 7.21 -1.03
CA THR A 98 -10.05 7.90 -2.33
C THR A 98 -11.11 7.26 -3.23
N THR A 99 -11.19 5.92 -3.25
CA THR A 99 -12.21 5.19 -4.00
C THR A 99 -13.61 5.47 -3.47
N ASP A 100 -13.79 5.48 -2.15
CA ASP A 100 -15.08 5.77 -1.52
C ASP A 100 -15.52 7.22 -1.79
N ALA A 101 -14.59 8.17 -1.74
CA ALA A 101 -14.86 9.57 -2.09
C ALA A 101 -15.28 9.73 -3.55
N LEU A 102 -14.56 9.08 -4.49
CA LEU A 102 -14.90 9.09 -5.91
C LEU A 102 -16.27 8.44 -6.18
N ASN A 103 -16.57 7.31 -5.53
CA ASN A 103 -17.87 6.67 -5.63
C ASN A 103 -19.01 7.57 -5.15
N LYS A 104 -18.80 8.28 -4.03
CA LYS A 104 -19.78 9.24 -3.52
C LYS A 104 -19.98 10.42 -4.48
N GLN A 105 -18.91 10.96 -5.06
CA GLN A 105 -18.99 12.02 -6.06
C GLN A 105 -19.71 11.56 -7.32
N SER A 106 -19.40 10.34 -7.81
CA SER A 106 -20.08 9.73 -8.96
C SER A 106 -21.58 9.57 -8.72
N ALA A 107 -21.97 9.06 -7.55
CA ALA A 107 -23.38 8.93 -7.19
C ALA A 107 -24.10 10.30 -7.13
N ALA A 108 -23.44 11.32 -6.57
CA ALA A 108 -23.99 12.68 -6.53
C ALA A 108 -24.15 13.30 -7.93
N LEU A 109 -23.17 13.08 -8.83
CA LEU A 109 -23.24 13.54 -10.22
C LEU A 109 -24.37 12.84 -11.00
N LEU A 110 -24.52 11.53 -10.84
CA LEU A 110 -25.61 10.77 -11.47
C LEU A 110 -26.99 11.25 -10.98
N ALA A 111 -27.12 11.52 -9.68
CA ALA A 111 -28.34 12.09 -9.12
C ALA A 111 -28.63 13.48 -9.71
N GLY A 112 -27.63 14.36 -9.77
CA GLY A 112 -27.76 15.70 -10.35
C GLY A 112 -28.13 15.68 -11.83
N LEU A 113 -27.54 14.79 -12.64
CA LEU A 113 -27.90 14.62 -14.05
C LEU A 113 -29.33 14.13 -14.24
N THR A 114 -29.80 13.25 -13.35
CA THR A 114 -31.19 12.76 -13.37
C THR A 114 -32.16 13.90 -13.05
N GLU A 115 -31.87 14.71 -12.04
CA GLU A 115 -32.67 15.90 -11.72
C GLU A 115 -32.69 16.90 -12.87
N LEU A 116 -31.54 17.17 -13.48
CA LEU A 116 -31.44 18.08 -14.63
C LEU A 116 -32.25 17.57 -15.83
N ARG A 117 -32.19 16.27 -16.10
CA ARG A 117 -32.99 15.64 -17.17
C ARG A 117 -34.49 15.77 -16.90
N GLU A 118 -34.92 15.59 -15.66
CA GLU A 118 -36.33 15.75 -15.27
C GLU A 118 -36.78 17.21 -15.48
N LYS A 119 -36.00 18.18 -15.00
CA LYS A 119 -36.28 19.61 -15.22
C LYS A 119 -36.33 19.96 -16.71
N ALA A 120 -35.42 19.44 -17.53
CA ALA A 120 -35.44 19.67 -18.98
C ALA A 120 -36.69 19.08 -19.65
N THR A 121 -37.16 17.92 -19.18
CA THR A 121 -38.39 17.29 -19.66
C THR A 121 -39.61 18.13 -19.28
N GLN A 122 -39.68 18.61 -18.04
CA GLN A 122 -40.74 19.51 -17.57
C GLN A 122 -40.75 20.84 -18.33
N LEU A 123 -39.57 21.40 -18.61
CA LEU A 123 -39.42 22.62 -19.42
C LEU A 123 -39.99 22.41 -20.83
N THR A 124 -39.69 21.26 -21.43
CA THR A 124 -40.22 20.91 -22.77
C THR A 124 -41.74 20.80 -22.77
N LEU A 125 -42.33 20.20 -21.72
CA LEU A 125 -43.79 20.13 -21.56
C LEU A 125 -44.41 21.53 -21.40
N LEU A 126 -43.85 22.37 -20.51
CA LEU A 126 -44.34 23.73 -20.30
C LEU A 126 -44.27 24.56 -21.60
N MET A 127 -43.18 24.47 -22.36
CA MET A 127 -43.04 25.16 -23.64
C MET A 127 -44.06 24.67 -24.68
N ASN A 128 -44.36 23.37 -24.71
CA ASN A 128 -45.40 22.83 -25.60
C ASN A 128 -46.80 23.32 -25.18
N ASP A 129 -47.10 23.34 -23.88
CA ASP A 129 -48.35 23.89 -23.36
C ASP A 129 -48.50 25.38 -23.67
N MET A 130 -47.42 26.15 -23.54
CA MET A 130 -47.37 27.56 -23.95
C MET A 130 -47.67 27.70 -25.44
N LYS A 131 -46.99 26.91 -26.28
CA LYS A 131 -47.16 26.95 -27.74
C LYS A 131 -48.57 26.58 -28.17
N ASN A 132 -49.13 25.52 -27.61
CA ASN A 132 -50.49 25.08 -27.91
C ASN A 132 -51.52 26.09 -27.39
N GLY A 133 -51.34 26.59 -26.16
CA GLY A 133 -52.15 27.66 -25.61
C GLY A 133 -52.16 28.91 -26.49
N ALA A 134 -51.00 29.38 -26.95
CA ALA A 134 -50.86 30.51 -27.87
C ALA A 134 -51.52 30.27 -29.24
N ARG A 135 -51.50 29.02 -29.72
CA ARG A 135 -52.15 28.63 -30.98
C ARG A 135 -53.68 28.58 -30.86
N ASP A 136 -54.19 28.03 -29.76
CA ASP A 136 -55.64 27.93 -29.49
C ASP A 136 -56.25 29.30 -29.14
N THR A 137 -55.46 30.21 -28.58
CA THR A 137 -55.86 31.60 -28.24
C THR A 137 -55.81 32.59 -29.40
N GLY A 138 -55.66 32.12 -30.65
CA GLY A 138 -56.03 32.90 -31.84
C GLY A 138 -57.47 33.45 -31.82
N ALA A 139 -58.28 33.08 -30.81
CA ALA A 139 -59.62 33.58 -30.55
C ALA A 139 -59.87 34.22 -29.15
N GLN A 140 -58.97 34.15 -28.15
CA GLN A 140 -59.18 34.76 -26.82
C GLN A 140 -57.86 35.20 -26.16
N SER A 141 -57.79 36.45 -25.67
CA SER A 141 -56.68 36.97 -24.87
C SER A 141 -56.31 36.00 -23.74
N TRP A 142 -55.02 35.73 -23.54
CA TRP A 142 -54.57 35.07 -22.31
C TRP A 142 -55.09 35.87 -21.11
N ASP A 143 -55.66 35.17 -20.14
CA ASP A 143 -55.89 35.77 -18.84
C ASP A 143 -54.54 36.09 -18.18
N LYS A 144 -54.42 37.31 -17.65
CA LYS A 144 -53.15 37.90 -17.18
C LYS A 144 -52.49 37.03 -16.12
N ASP A 145 -53.29 36.41 -15.25
CA ASP A 145 -52.84 35.57 -14.15
C ASP A 145 -52.26 34.25 -14.63
N ARG A 146 -52.88 33.68 -15.68
CA ARG A 146 -52.39 32.47 -16.32
C ARG A 146 -51.07 32.71 -17.04
N PHE A 147 -50.92 33.87 -17.68
CA PHE A 147 -49.69 34.26 -18.37
C PHE A 147 -48.54 34.46 -17.37
N ALA A 148 -48.77 35.26 -16.32
CA ALA A 148 -47.81 35.48 -15.24
C ALA A 148 -47.38 34.16 -14.59
N GLY A 149 -48.34 33.28 -14.26
CA GLY A 149 -48.05 31.98 -13.64
C GLY A 149 -47.16 31.06 -14.48
N VAL A 150 -47.30 31.09 -15.80
CA VAL A 150 -46.48 30.26 -16.70
C VAL A 150 -45.05 30.81 -16.81
N ILE A 151 -44.87 32.13 -16.91
CA ILE A 151 -43.53 32.73 -16.91
C ILE A 151 -42.81 32.46 -15.59
N LEU A 152 -43.49 32.58 -14.45
CA LEU A 152 -42.88 32.32 -13.14
C LEU A 152 -42.43 30.86 -12.99
N ARG A 153 -43.20 29.90 -13.52
CA ARG A 153 -42.78 28.49 -13.56
C ARG A 153 -41.58 28.27 -14.47
N LEU A 154 -41.51 28.99 -15.59
CA LEU A 154 -40.34 28.98 -16.48
C LEU A 154 -39.10 29.51 -15.74
N CYS A 155 -39.21 30.66 -15.07
CA CYS A 155 -38.16 31.21 -14.23
C CYS A 155 -37.69 30.21 -13.16
N GLN A 156 -38.64 29.56 -12.47
CA GLN A 156 -38.32 28.54 -11.48
C GLN A 156 -37.50 27.38 -12.05
N MET A 157 -37.80 26.93 -13.27
CA MET A 157 -37.06 25.84 -13.93
C MET A 157 -35.72 26.30 -14.52
N ALA A 158 -35.62 27.58 -14.93
CA ALA A 158 -34.40 28.15 -15.51
C ALA A 158 -33.32 28.43 -14.45
N LEU A 159 -33.70 28.63 -13.18
CA LEU A 159 -32.81 28.83 -12.02
C LEU A 159 -31.98 27.58 -11.69
N ILE A 160 -31.03 27.27 -12.58
CA ILE A 160 -30.08 26.16 -12.49
C ILE A 160 -28.69 26.69 -12.12
N ASP A 161 -28.39 27.95 -12.49
CA ASP A 161 -27.08 28.58 -12.38
C ASP A 161 -27.26 30.04 -11.94
N GLY A 162 -26.33 30.57 -11.13
CA GLY A 162 -26.40 31.95 -10.63
C GLY A 162 -26.42 33.01 -11.72
N ARG A 163 -25.91 32.71 -12.93
CA ARG A 163 -25.87 33.64 -14.06
C ARG A 163 -27.24 34.04 -14.61
N VAL A 164 -28.29 33.27 -14.34
CA VAL A 164 -29.66 33.61 -14.77
C VAL A 164 -30.48 34.32 -13.70
N CYS A 165 -29.90 34.53 -12.51
CA CYS A 165 -30.61 35.15 -11.39
C CYS A 165 -31.03 36.59 -11.71
N ASP A 166 -30.18 37.37 -12.38
CA ASP A 166 -30.45 38.78 -12.71
C ASP A 166 -31.61 38.92 -13.71
N GLU A 167 -31.66 38.06 -14.75
CA GLU A 167 -32.75 38.03 -15.72
C GLU A 167 -34.05 37.54 -15.08
N VAL A 168 -33.97 36.54 -14.20
CA VAL A 168 -35.14 36.05 -13.46
C VAL A 168 -35.67 37.13 -12.52
N GLU A 169 -34.80 37.83 -11.79
CA GLU A 169 -35.17 38.93 -10.90
C GLU A 169 -35.86 40.05 -11.69
N THR A 170 -35.26 40.46 -12.81
CA THR A 170 -35.84 41.44 -13.74
C THR A 170 -37.24 41.00 -14.19
N THR A 171 -37.41 39.75 -14.61
CA THR A 171 -38.70 39.20 -15.05
C THR A 171 -39.72 39.19 -13.92
N THR A 172 -39.35 38.78 -12.70
CA THR A 172 -40.27 38.80 -11.55
C THR A 172 -40.68 40.21 -11.13
N ASN A 173 -39.77 41.18 -11.27
CA ASN A 173 -40.05 42.59 -10.98
C ASN A 173 -41.01 43.18 -12.02
N GLU A 174 -40.80 42.88 -13.31
CA GLU A 174 -41.70 43.28 -14.39
C GLU A 174 -43.11 42.69 -14.18
N ILE A 175 -43.21 41.39 -13.87
CA ILE A 175 -44.50 40.74 -13.58
C ILE A 175 -45.19 41.42 -12.40
N SER A 176 -44.47 41.64 -11.29
CA SER A 176 -45.04 42.30 -10.10
C SER A 176 -45.51 43.72 -10.40
N SER A 177 -44.71 44.49 -11.15
CA SER A 177 -45.04 45.86 -11.56
C SER A 177 -46.27 45.91 -12.47
N GLY A 178 -46.48 44.88 -13.30
CA GLY A 178 -47.65 44.77 -14.17
C GLY A 178 -48.97 44.70 -13.40
N TYR A 179 -48.95 44.36 -12.11
CA TYR A 179 -50.12 44.36 -11.22
C TYR A 179 -50.24 45.62 -10.36
N SER A 180 -49.46 46.69 -10.58
CA SER A 180 -49.48 47.90 -9.73
C SER A 180 -50.88 48.47 -9.44
N ASP A 181 -51.81 48.32 -10.38
CA ASP A 181 -53.16 48.88 -10.31
C ASP A 181 -54.22 47.88 -9.80
N GLN A 182 -53.81 46.65 -9.46
CA GLN A 182 -54.69 45.52 -9.12
C GLN A 182 -54.08 44.64 -8.02
N THR A 183 -54.90 43.98 -7.20
CA THR A 183 -54.37 43.04 -6.21
C THR A 183 -53.76 41.82 -6.91
N VAL A 184 -52.48 41.51 -6.63
CA VAL A 184 -51.83 40.31 -7.15
C VAL A 184 -52.61 39.06 -6.70
N PRO A 185 -53.02 38.17 -7.61
CA PRO A 185 -53.69 36.93 -7.25
C PRO A 185 -52.78 36.06 -6.38
N GLY A 186 -53.35 35.39 -5.37
CA GLY A 186 -52.57 34.58 -4.42
C GLY A 186 -51.70 33.51 -5.09
N SER A 187 -52.17 32.90 -6.18
CA SER A 187 -51.41 31.91 -6.96
C SER A 187 -50.16 32.49 -7.63
N VAL A 188 -50.21 33.75 -8.07
CA VAL A 188 -49.08 34.46 -8.69
C VAL A 188 -48.12 34.96 -7.61
N ALA A 189 -48.65 35.48 -6.50
CA ALA A 189 -47.85 35.91 -5.35
C ALA A 189 -47.03 34.75 -4.74
N ASP A 190 -47.64 33.56 -4.61
CA ASP A 190 -46.94 32.36 -4.12
C ASP A 190 -45.79 31.93 -5.06
N LEU A 191 -45.99 32.05 -6.37
CA LEU A 191 -44.96 31.74 -7.36
C LEU A 191 -43.82 32.76 -7.33
N LEU A 192 -44.13 34.06 -7.22
CA LEU A 192 -43.13 35.12 -7.05
C LEU A 192 -42.26 34.88 -5.81
N ALA A 193 -42.88 34.54 -4.68
CA ALA A 193 -42.16 34.21 -3.45
C ALA A 193 -41.25 32.97 -3.61
N LYS A 194 -41.75 31.92 -4.27
CA LYS A 194 -40.97 30.69 -4.55
C LYS A 194 -39.79 30.95 -5.47
N VAL A 195 -39.98 31.69 -6.56
CA VAL A 195 -38.92 32.05 -7.51
C VAL A 195 -37.87 32.92 -6.81
N GLY A 196 -38.28 33.91 -6.03
CA GLY A 196 -37.36 34.78 -5.29
C GLY A 196 -36.59 34.07 -4.17
N GLN A 197 -37.15 33.05 -3.53
CA GLN A 197 -36.39 32.21 -2.60
C GLN A 197 -35.39 31.34 -3.35
N LEU A 198 -35.81 30.70 -4.44
CA LEU A 198 -34.95 29.83 -5.24
C LEU A 198 -33.76 30.60 -5.84
N ALA A 199 -33.98 31.82 -6.34
CA ALA A 199 -32.93 32.68 -6.87
C ALA A 199 -31.87 33.02 -5.81
N ARG A 200 -32.28 33.31 -4.57
CA ARG A 200 -31.37 33.56 -3.44
C ARG A 200 -30.55 32.33 -3.09
N ASP A 201 -31.19 31.16 -3.05
CA ASP A 201 -30.53 29.90 -2.75
C ASP A 201 -29.48 29.52 -3.82
N VAL A 202 -29.80 29.76 -5.11
CA VAL A 202 -28.89 29.51 -6.25
C VAL A 202 -27.73 30.52 -6.29
N ALA A 203 -27.99 31.79 -5.98
CA ALA A 203 -26.97 32.83 -5.90
C ALA A 203 -25.97 32.55 -4.77
N GLN A 204 -26.44 32.14 -3.58
CA GLN A 204 -25.57 31.79 -2.46
C GLN A 204 -24.67 30.59 -2.75
N LYS A 205 -25.20 29.57 -3.42
CA LYS A 205 -24.43 28.39 -3.84
C LYS A 205 -23.36 28.73 -4.87
N SER A 206 -23.61 29.70 -5.75
CA SER A 206 -22.66 30.11 -6.80
C SER A 206 -21.49 30.95 -6.27
N ILE A 207 -21.63 31.56 -5.08
CA ILE A 207 -20.56 32.35 -4.42
C ILE A 207 -19.65 31.46 -3.55
N THR A 208 -20.15 30.31 -3.11
CA THR A 208 -19.49 29.42 -2.14
C THR A 208 -18.87 28.15 -2.75
N GLY A 209 -19.13 27.88 -4.04
CA GLY A 209 -18.48 26.82 -4.82
C GLY A 209 -17.29 27.33 -5.60
#